data_AF-A0A7S2DU66-F1
#
_entry.id   AF-A0A7S2DU66-F1
#
_cell.length_a   1.000
_cell.length_b   1.000
_cell.length_c   1.000
_cell.angle_alpha   90.00
_cell.angle_beta   90.00
_cell.angle_gamma   90.00
#
_symmetry.space_group_name_H-M   'P 1'
#
loop_
_entity.id
_entity.type
_entity.pdbx_description
1 polymer ?
#
loop_
_entity_poly.entity_id
_entity_poly.type
_entity_poly.pdbx_seq_one_letter_code
_entity_poly.pdbx_strand_id
1 'polypeptide(L)'
;CRLADLGQHIPTARRQRPTAAMGNCECLCDIGHNPVTTEQLEKAVRELNIPEARRLLESGVHPNSPIDENDSTVMDVLLFEHQNLVSDMQMHKSKGDLHSKQIMDMFETQHGGTYEMFKLLRDYGADIHEHRRCKHLR
;
A
#
# COMPACT_ATOMS: atom_id res chain seq x y z
N CYS A 1 67.32 29.82 31.15
CA CYS A 1 67.14 28.65 32.04
C CYS A 1 66.07 27.78 31.42
N ARG A 2 66.48 26.71 30.73
CA ARG A 2 66.54 25.32 31.24
C ARG A 2 65.12 24.75 31.36
N LEU A 3 64.79 23.57 30.85
CA LEU A 3 65.51 22.52 30.13
C LEU A 3 64.41 21.47 29.78
N ALA A 4 64.63 20.71 28.70
CA ALA A 4 64.31 19.30 28.48
C ALA A 4 62.89 18.76 28.86
N ASP A 5 62.11 18.27 27.89
CA ASP A 5 62.24 16.92 27.29
C ASP A 5 61.93 15.81 28.32
N LEU A 6 60.88 15.03 28.05
CA LEU A 6 60.93 13.56 28.07
C LEU A 6 59.65 13.05 27.41
N GLY A 7 59.79 12.71 26.13
CA GLY A 7 58.79 11.96 25.38
C GLY A 7 58.52 10.59 25.98
N GLN A 8 57.24 10.24 26.10
CA GLN A 8 56.81 8.87 26.35
C GLN A 8 56.12 8.35 25.09
N HIS A 9 56.90 7.63 24.29
CA HIS A 9 56.46 6.93 23.10
C HIS A 9 55.83 5.60 23.53
N ILE A 10 54.50 5.50 23.48
CA ILE A 10 53.76 4.28 23.80
C ILE A 10 53.73 3.38 22.55
N PRO A 11 54.31 2.17 22.57
CA PRO A 11 54.17 1.23 21.48
C PRO A 11 52.76 0.61 21.52
N THR A 12 51.88 1.09 20.64
CA THR A 12 50.58 0.45 20.40
C THR A 12 50.78 -0.88 19.70
N ALA A 13 50.71 -1.98 20.46
CA ALA A 13 50.66 -3.33 19.94
C ALA A 13 49.41 -3.50 19.06
N ARG A 14 49.61 -3.63 17.75
CA ARG A 14 48.59 -3.98 16.77
C ARG A 14 48.07 -5.39 17.08
N ARG A 15 46.95 -5.45 17.80
CA ARG A 15 46.14 -6.67 17.97
C ARG A 15 45.58 -7.05 16.60
N GLN A 16 46.23 -7.99 15.92
CA GLN A 16 45.71 -8.56 14.67
C GLN A 16 44.37 -9.24 15.02
N ARG A 17 43.28 -8.65 14.53
CA ARG A 17 41.95 -9.26 14.63
C ARG A 17 41.96 -10.50 13.73
N PRO A 18 41.47 -11.65 14.19
CA PRO A 18 41.27 -12.79 13.32
C PRO A 18 40.38 -12.36 12.16
N THR A 19 40.91 -12.48 10.95
CA THR A 19 40.16 -12.33 9.71
C THR A 19 39.16 -13.48 9.67
N ALA A 20 37.96 -13.22 10.18
CA ALA A 20 36.83 -14.12 9.96
C ALA A 20 36.64 -14.21 8.44
N ALA A 21 36.87 -15.40 7.89
CA ALA A 21 36.46 -15.73 6.54
C ALA A 21 34.92 -15.66 6.53
N MET A 22 34.39 -14.49 6.17
CA MET A 22 32.97 -14.30 5.93
C MET A 22 32.64 -15.07 4.67
N GLY A 23 32.22 -16.32 4.86
CA GLY A 23 31.69 -17.16 3.79
C GLY A 23 30.64 -16.37 3.03
N ASN A 24 30.78 -16.38 1.71
CA ASN A 24 29.83 -15.82 0.77
C ASN A 24 28.46 -16.43 1.04
N CYS A 25 27.65 -15.77 1.87
CA CYS A 25 26.28 -16.18 2.08
C CYS A 25 25.53 -15.61 0.88
N GLU A 26 25.55 -16.38 -0.21
CA GLU A 26 24.70 -16.15 -1.37
C GLU A 26 23.29 -16.43 -0.86
N CYS A 27 22.70 -15.44 -0.21
CA CYS A 27 21.31 -15.45 0.19
C CYS A 27 20.53 -15.37 -1.12
N LEU A 28 20.36 -16.53 -1.75
CA LEU A 28 19.44 -16.79 -2.83
C LEU A 28 18.03 -16.53 -2.29
N CYS A 29 17.65 -15.26 -2.23
CA CYS A 29 16.25 -14.86 -2.17
C CYS A 29 15.61 -15.03 -3.57
N ASP A 30 15.77 -16.22 -4.17
CA ASP A 30 15.07 -16.62 -5.38
C ASP A 30 13.89 -17.52 -5.00
N ILE A 31 12.81 -16.93 -4.47
CA ILE A 31 11.52 -17.62 -4.37
C ILE A 31 10.39 -16.62 -4.60
N GLY A 32 10.23 -16.17 -5.85
CA GLY A 32 8.94 -15.73 -6.41
C GLY A 32 8.10 -14.75 -5.59
N HIS A 33 8.69 -14.00 -4.67
CA HIS A 33 7.98 -13.02 -3.88
C HIS A 33 7.65 -11.86 -4.81
N ASN A 34 6.44 -11.88 -5.35
CA ASN A 34 5.86 -10.69 -5.94
C ASN A 34 6.00 -9.59 -4.88
N PRO A 35 6.73 -8.50 -5.19
CA PRO A 35 6.95 -7.45 -4.22
C PRO A 35 5.58 -6.98 -3.75
N VAL A 36 5.41 -6.88 -2.44
CA VAL A 36 4.16 -6.43 -1.85
C VAL A 36 4.09 -4.93 -2.11
N THR A 37 3.32 -4.52 -3.10
CA THR A 37 3.25 -3.12 -3.53
C THR A 37 1.86 -2.53 -3.37
N THR A 38 1.79 -1.20 -3.35
CA THR A 38 0.55 -0.41 -3.30
C THR A 38 -0.33 -0.65 -4.52
N GLU A 39 0.23 -0.92 -5.69
CA GLU A 39 -0.52 -1.20 -6.92
C GLU A 39 -1.22 -2.57 -6.85
N GLN A 40 -0.64 -3.55 -6.14
CA GLN A 40 -1.33 -4.82 -5.89
C GLN A 40 -2.53 -4.62 -4.97
N LEU A 41 -2.41 -3.73 -3.99
CA LEU A 41 -3.50 -3.39 -3.08
C LEU A 41 -4.60 -2.64 -3.82
N GLU A 42 -4.24 -1.67 -4.68
CA GLU A 42 -5.17 -1.02 -5.60
C GLU A 42 -5.94 -2.05 -6.43
N LYS A 43 -5.23 -2.97 -7.10
CA LYS A 43 -5.85 -3.99 -7.93
C LYS A 43 -6.82 -4.87 -7.13
N ALA A 44 -6.41 -5.33 -5.95
CA ALA A 44 -7.27 -6.12 -5.07
C ALA A 44 -8.53 -5.34 -4.65
N VAL A 45 -8.42 -4.03 -4.45
CA VAL A 45 -9.56 -3.15 -4.15
C VAL A 45 -10.50 -2.98 -5.33
N ARG A 46 -9.99 -2.76 -6.55
CA ARG A 46 -10.81 -2.69 -7.77
C ARG A 46 -11.58 -4.00 -8.04
N GLU A 47 -10.95 -5.13 -7.76
CA GLU A 47 -11.55 -6.47 -7.92
C GLU A 47 -12.42 -6.88 -6.72
N LEU A 48 -12.54 -6.04 -5.67
CA LEU A 48 -13.20 -6.35 -4.39
C LEU A 48 -12.71 -7.68 -3.76
N ASN A 49 -11.44 -8.00 -3.94
CA ASN A 49 -10.80 -9.21 -3.41
C ASN A 49 -10.35 -9.00 -1.95
N ILE A 50 -11.31 -9.08 -1.02
CA ILE A 50 -11.11 -8.91 0.44
C ILE A 50 -9.94 -9.73 1.00
N PRO A 51 -9.78 -11.06 0.72
CA PRO A 51 -8.71 -11.83 1.32
C PRO A 51 -7.32 -11.39 0.84
N GLU A 52 -7.20 -11.00 -0.44
CA GLU A 52 -5.93 -10.50 -0.97
C GLU A 52 -5.59 -9.12 -0.41
N ALA A 53 -6.57 -8.21 -0.36
CA ALA A 53 -6.37 -6.89 0.26
C ALA A 53 -5.92 -7.03 1.73
N ARG A 54 -6.55 -7.93 2.50
CA ARG A 54 -6.15 -8.24 3.87
C ARG A 54 -4.71 -8.74 3.95
N ARG A 55 -4.33 -9.71 3.11
CA ARG A 55 -2.97 -10.26 3.05
C ARG A 55 -1.91 -9.17 2.81
N LEU A 56 -2.20 -8.24 1.91
CA LEU A 56 -1.30 -7.13 1.57
C LEU A 56 -1.18 -6.13 2.73
N LEU A 57 -2.30 -5.80 3.39
CA LEU A 57 -2.31 -4.92 4.57
C LEU A 57 -1.54 -5.55 5.76
N GLU A 58 -1.73 -6.84 6.01
CA GLU A 58 -1.00 -7.60 7.04
C GLU A 58 0.50 -7.70 6.73
N SER A 59 0.87 -7.66 5.44
CA SER A 59 2.26 -7.63 5.00
C SER A 59 2.91 -6.24 5.15
N GLY A 60 2.18 -5.24 5.63
CA GLY A 60 2.69 -3.90 5.94
C GLY A 60 2.47 -2.84 4.84
N VAL A 61 1.63 -3.11 3.83
CA VAL A 61 1.25 -2.07 2.87
C VAL A 61 0.38 -1.03 3.57
N HIS A 62 0.77 0.23 3.49
CA HIS A 62 -0.01 1.33 4.05
C HIS A 62 -1.12 1.78 3.09
N PRO A 63 -2.40 1.82 3.52
CA PRO A 63 -3.52 2.19 2.64
C PRO A 63 -3.55 3.69 2.29
N ASN A 64 -2.83 4.53 3.04
CA ASN A 64 -2.69 5.97 2.78
C ASN A 64 -1.46 6.31 1.91
N SER A 65 -0.69 5.30 1.48
CA SER A 65 0.40 5.53 0.54
C SER A 65 -0.18 5.97 -0.82
N PRO A 66 0.39 7.01 -1.44
CA PRO A 66 -0.07 7.47 -2.75
C PRO A 66 0.17 6.37 -3.79
N ILE A 67 -0.84 6.13 -4.62
CA ILE A 67 -0.79 5.17 -5.73
C ILE A 67 -0.22 5.85 -6.98
N ASP A 68 -0.55 7.13 -7.19
CA ASP A 68 -0.19 7.90 -8.38
C ASP A 68 0.40 9.27 -8.03
N GLU A 69 0.80 10.01 -9.07
CA GLU A 69 1.36 11.37 -8.94
C GLU A 69 0.33 12.39 -8.41
N ASN A 70 -0.95 12.04 -8.34
CA ASN A 70 -2.02 12.90 -7.86
C ASN A 70 -2.31 12.72 -6.35
N ASP A 71 -1.44 11.98 -5.64
CA ASP A 71 -1.65 11.59 -4.24
C ASP A 71 -2.99 10.84 -4.03
N SER A 72 -3.46 10.10 -5.04
CA SER A 72 -4.66 9.27 -4.90
C SER A 72 -4.36 8.07 -4.00
N THR A 73 -5.23 7.82 -3.02
CA THR A 73 -5.10 6.69 -2.10
C THR A 73 -5.96 5.51 -2.56
N VAL A 74 -5.74 4.34 -1.95
CA VAL A 74 -6.56 3.14 -2.21
C VAL A 74 -8.03 3.37 -1.83
N MET A 75 -8.27 4.26 -0.86
CA MET A 75 -9.61 4.64 -0.43
C MET A 75 -10.35 5.42 -1.52
N ASP A 76 -9.65 6.32 -2.23
CA ASP A 76 -10.23 7.09 -3.33
C ASP A 76 -10.62 6.18 -4.49
N VAL A 77 -9.81 5.16 -4.79
CA VAL A 77 -10.10 4.15 -5.80
C VAL A 77 -11.38 3.37 -5.47
N LEU A 78 -11.54 2.92 -4.22
CA LEU A 78 -12.76 2.24 -3.78
C LEU A 78 -14.01 3.10 -3.95
N LEU A 79 -13.94 4.38 -3.57
CA LEU A 79 -15.05 5.32 -3.69
C LEU A 79 -15.39 5.60 -5.15
N PHE A 80 -14.38 5.73 -6.01
CA PHE A 80 -14.56 5.92 -7.44
C PHE A 80 -15.24 4.72 -8.10
N GLU A 81 -14.80 3.48 -7.80
CA GLU A 81 -15.44 2.27 -8.31
C GLU A 81 -16.88 2.13 -7.81
N HIS A 82 -17.15 2.47 -6.55
CA HIS A 82 -18.52 2.47 -6.01
C HIS A 82 -19.41 3.49 -6.75
N GLN A 83 -18.89 4.68 -7.05
CA GLN A 83 -19.62 5.68 -7.82
C GLN A 83 -19.91 5.23 -9.26
N ASN A 84 -18.94 4.58 -9.91
CA ASN A 84 -19.13 4.01 -11.25
C ASN A 84 -20.24 2.97 -11.24
N LEU A 85 -20.24 2.07 -10.25
CA LEU A 85 -21.27 1.05 -10.11
C LEU A 85 -22.69 1.64 -9.97
N VAL A 86 -22.85 2.66 -9.12
CA VAL A 86 -24.13 3.35 -8.96
C VAL A 86 -24.56 4.03 -10.26
N SER A 87 -23.61 4.61 -11.00
CA SER A 87 -23.87 5.27 -12.28
C SER A 87 -24.31 4.27 -13.36
N ASP A 88 -23.61 3.13 -13.47
CA ASP A 88 -23.93 2.06 -14.42
C ASP A 88 -25.32 1.49 -14.17
N MET A 89 -25.69 1.30 -12.91
CA MET A 89 -27.05 0.87 -12.56
C MET A 89 -28.12 1.88 -12.98
N GLN A 90 -27.87 3.18 -12.82
CA GLN A 90 -28.80 4.21 -13.29
C GLN A 90 -28.94 4.17 -14.82
N MET A 91 -27.85 3.92 -15.53
CA MET A 91 -27.86 3.77 -16.99
C MET A 91 -28.69 2.56 -17.41
N HIS A 92 -28.49 1.39 -16.82
CA HIS A 92 -29.29 0.19 -17.14
C HIS A 92 -30.76 0.36 -16.81
N LYS A 93 -31.08 1.03 -15.70
CA LYS A 93 -32.47 1.38 -15.35
C LYS A 93 -33.14 2.27 -16.41
N SER A 94 -32.39 3.22 -16.99
CA SER A 94 -32.93 4.13 -18.02
C SER A 94 -33.17 3.45 -19.36
N LYS A 95 -32.39 2.42 -19.70
CA LYS A 95 -32.51 1.68 -20.96
C LYS A 95 -33.58 0.59 -20.93
N GLY A 96 -33.93 0.11 -19.74
CA GLY A 96 -34.86 -1.03 -19.60
C GLY A 96 -34.25 -2.37 -20.02
N ASP A 97 -32.92 -2.46 -20.12
CA ASP A 97 -32.19 -3.66 -20.57
C ASP A 97 -32.24 -4.81 -19.56
N LEU A 98 -32.45 -4.49 -18.28
CA LEU A 98 -32.41 -5.46 -17.17
C LEU A 98 -33.70 -5.44 -16.36
N HIS A 99 -34.11 -6.62 -15.89
CA HIS A 99 -35.27 -6.74 -15.00
C HIS A 99 -34.94 -6.11 -13.63
N SER A 100 -35.90 -5.43 -13.00
CA SER A 100 -35.66 -4.72 -11.73
C SER A 100 -35.07 -5.61 -10.63
N LYS A 101 -35.45 -6.89 -10.60
CA LYS A 101 -34.88 -7.89 -9.69
C LYS A 101 -33.38 -8.11 -9.91
N GLN A 102 -32.94 -8.24 -11.17
CA GLN A 102 -31.52 -8.46 -11.50
C GLN A 102 -30.67 -7.25 -11.10
N ILE A 103 -31.18 -6.04 -11.31
CA ILE A 103 -30.51 -4.79 -10.90
C ILE A 103 -30.33 -4.75 -9.37
N MET A 104 -31.37 -5.16 -8.63
CA MET A 104 -31.33 -5.20 -7.16
C MET A 104 -30.34 -6.26 -6.65
N ASP A 105 -30.38 -7.48 -7.22
CA ASP A 105 -29.47 -8.57 -6.83
C ASP A 105 -27.99 -8.20 -7.08
N MET A 106 -27.69 -7.52 -8.20
CA MET A 106 -26.35 -7.01 -8.51
C MET A 106 -25.91 -5.92 -7.52
N PHE A 107 -26.81 -4.99 -7.19
CA PHE A 107 -26.54 -3.92 -6.23
C PHE A 107 -26.20 -4.46 -4.86
N GLU A 108 -27.01 -5.36 -4.32
CA GLU A 108 -26.81 -5.91 -2.98
C GLU A 108 -25.46 -6.64 -2.87
N THR A 109 -25.13 -7.45 -3.88
CA THR A 109 -23.86 -8.19 -3.92
C THR A 109 -22.66 -7.25 -3.92
N GLN A 110 -22.68 -6.24 -4.80
CA GLN A 110 -21.55 -5.32 -4.98
C GLN A 110 -21.44 -4.30 -3.84
N HIS A 111 -22.58 -3.83 -3.34
CA HIS A 111 -22.62 -2.93 -2.19
C HIS A 111 -22.12 -3.61 -0.92
N GLY A 112 -22.48 -4.89 -0.71
CA GLY A 112 -21.96 -5.70 0.38
C GLY A 112 -20.43 -5.83 0.34
N GLY A 113 -19.87 -6.22 -0.82
CA GLY A 113 -18.42 -6.34 -1.00
C GLY A 113 -17.68 -5.00 -0.83
N THR A 114 -18.24 -3.91 -1.38
CA THR A 114 -17.68 -2.56 -1.21
C THR A 114 -17.66 -2.14 0.26
N TYR A 115 -18.74 -2.39 1.00
CA TYR A 115 -18.82 -2.05 2.42
C TYR A 115 -17.82 -2.85 3.27
N GLU A 116 -17.66 -4.14 2.96
CA GLU A 116 -16.67 -4.99 3.64
C GLU A 116 -15.24 -4.49 3.36
N MET A 117 -14.93 -4.14 2.09
CA MET A 117 -13.63 -3.58 1.72
C MET A 117 -13.38 -2.23 2.41
N PHE A 118 -14.39 -1.35 2.44
CA PHE A 118 -14.32 -0.06 3.13
C PHE A 118 -14.00 -0.23 4.61
N LYS A 119 -14.70 -1.15 5.28
CA LYS A 119 -14.49 -1.45 6.69
C LYS A 119 -13.08 -1.98 6.92
N LEU A 120 -12.62 -2.92 6.08
CA LEU A 120 -11.26 -3.45 6.15
C LEU A 120 -10.23 -2.33 6.06
N LEU A 121 -10.32 -1.45 5.05
CA LEU A 121 -9.38 -0.33 4.90
C LEU A 121 -9.40 0.60 6.12
N ARG A 122 -10.60 0.93 6.63
CA ARG A 122 -10.77 1.75 7.85
C ARG A 122 -10.13 1.11 9.09
N ASP A 123 -10.27 -0.20 9.26
CA ASP A 123 -9.69 -0.94 10.39
C ASP A 123 -8.15 -0.87 10.38
N TYR A 124 -7.54 -0.73 9.19
CA TYR A 124 -6.09 -0.53 9.01
C TYR A 124 -5.67 0.96 8.95
N GLY A 125 -6.57 1.86 9.34
CA GLY A 125 -6.27 3.29 9.46
C GLY A 125 -6.28 4.06 8.13
N ALA A 126 -6.95 3.55 7.10
CA ALA A 126 -7.22 4.34 5.91
C ALA A 126 -8.05 5.58 6.29
N ASP A 127 -7.61 6.75 5.84
CA ASP A 127 -8.39 7.97 6.00
C ASP A 127 -8.99 8.38 4.67
N ILE A 128 -10.20 8.94 4.73
CA ILE A 128 -10.80 9.57 3.57
C ILE A 128 -10.17 10.94 3.53
N HIS A 129 -9.07 11.06 2.78
CA HIS A 129 -8.58 12.38 2.43
C HIS A 129 -9.67 13.05 1.61
N GLU A 130 -10.42 13.95 2.24
CA GLU A 130 -11.21 14.94 1.52
C GLU A 130 -10.18 15.83 0.82
N HIS A 131 -9.70 15.38 -0.33
CA HIS A 131 -8.85 16.14 -1.22
C HIS A 131 -9.68 17.36 -1.59
N ARG A 132 -9.45 18.43 -0.83
CA ARG A 132 -10.09 19.73 -1.04
C ARG A 132 -9.87 20.01 -2.51
N ARG A 133 -10.96 20.11 -3.27
CA ARG A 133 -10.98 20.60 -4.65
C ARG A 133 -10.50 22.07 -4.68
N CYS A 134 -9.21 22.24 -4.44
CA CYS A 134 -8.44 23.46 -4.29
C CYS A 134 -7.05 23.02 -4.75
N LYS A 135 -6.69 23.15 -6.02
CA LYS A 135 -6.41 24.44 -6.64
C LYS A 135 -6.25 24.25 -8.16
N HIS A 136 -7.26 24.60 -8.95
CA HIS A 136 -7.04 25.04 -10.33
C HIS A 136 -8.17 25.95 -10.82
N LEU A 137 -8.34 27.07 -10.11
CA LEU A 137 -8.82 28.32 -10.69
C LEU A 137 -7.69 29.33 -10.50
N ARG A 138 -6.74 29.32 -11.43
CA ARG A 138 -5.79 30.42 -11.67
C ARG A 138 -5.68 30.62 -13.17
#